data_AF-A0A832MV87-F1
#
_entry.id   AF-A0A832MV87-F1
#
_cell.length_a   1.000
_cell.length_b   1.000
_cell.length_c   1.000
_cell.angle_alpha   90.00
_cell.angle_beta   90.00
_cell.angle_gamma   90.00
#
_symmetry.space_group_name_H-M   'P 1'
#
loop_
_entity.id
_entity.type
_entity.pdbx_description
1 polymer ?
#
loop_
_entity_poly.entity_id
_entity_poly.type
_entity_poly.pdbx_seq_one_letter_code
_entity_poly.pdbx_strand_id
1 'polypeptide(L)'
;MKTNIMKNRFYLLAPLLFLTFLLFTSCQEKIEINTFDSSAVITKDSKVISLMRQALQNDFSKSTSYKSDNDDGDDDDDDDSNQQCVEFVYPIAFFVIFPTSQSIETIVINSDADLFAFFDTLTGTSQIRIDFPLTLLGTNGQETIVNDIPELENILQVAVDTCRDIDDNDDDDDDNDYEYCNDDETKVYICHNGNTICVSINAIQAHLDHGDELGQCSDDDDNNHGNDDNDDDDNGNNDDNDNDGS
;
A
#
# COMPACT_ATOMS: atom_id res chain seq x y z
N MET A 1 -92.16 -26.47 -24.92
CA MET A 1 -91.58 -25.34 -24.16
C MET A 1 -90.07 -25.41 -24.30
N LYS A 2 -89.43 -24.41 -24.91
CA LYS A 2 -87.97 -24.29 -25.03
C LYS A 2 -87.46 -23.49 -23.83
N THR A 3 -86.44 -23.99 -23.13
CA THR A 3 -85.67 -23.21 -22.14
C THR A 3 -84.17 -23.32 -22.45
N ASN A 4 -83.50 -22.19 -22.26
CA ASN A 4 -82.25 -21.78 -22.90
C ASN A 4 -80.98 -22.43 -22.34
N ILE A 5 -80.02 -22.71 -23.22
CA ILE A 5 -78.63 -23.03 -22.89
C ILE A 5 -77.84 -21.72 -22.83
N MET A 6 -77.35 -21.34 -21.65
CA MET A 6 -76.39 -20.23 -21.51
C MET A 6 -74.99 -20.71 -21.91
N LYS A 7 -74.42 -20.11 -22.97
CA LYS A 7 -73.03 -20.29 -23.37
C LYS A 7 -72.15 -19.34 -22.56
N ASN A 8 -71.44 -19.86 -21.57
CA ASN A 8 -70.45 -19.10 -20.79
C ASN A 8 -69.18 -18.92 -21.63
N ARG A 9 -68.94 -17.71 -22.17
CA ARG A 9 -67.77 -17.39 -22.99
C ARG A 9 -66.65 -16.89 -22.08
N PHE A 10 -65.86 -17.80 -21.54
CA PHE A 10 -64.70 -17.50 -20.70
C PHE A 10 -63.41 -17.49 -21.54
N TYR A 11 -63.28 -16.56 -22.50
CA TYR A 11 -62.09 -16.46 -23.37
C TYR A 11 -61.76 -15.02 -23.79
N LEU A 12 -61.54 -14.12 -22.82
CA LEU A 12 -61.09 -12.76 -23.13
C LEU A 12 -59.96 -12.20 -22.24
N LEU A 13 -59.39 -12.98 -21.31
CA LEU A 13 -58.32 -12.49 -20.41
C LEU A 13 -56.97 -13.20 -20.53
N ALA A 14 -56.84 -14.20 -21.40
CA ALA A 14 -55.60 -14.95 -21.57
C ALA A 14 -54.45 -14.23 -22.32
N PRO A 15 -54.64 -13.22 -23.21
CA PRO A 15 -53.50 -12.64 -23.92
C PRO A 15 -52.79 -11.53 -23.14
N LEU A 16 -53.34 -11.06 -22.01
CA LEU A 16 -52.77 -9.96 -21.23
C LEU A 16 -51.61 -10.39 -20.31
N LEU A 17 -51.51 -11.68 -20.00
CA LEU A 17 -50.50 -12.24 -19.09
C LEU A 17 -49.21 -12.67 -19.83
N PHE A 18 -49.24 -12.74 -21.16
CA PHE A 18 -48.06 -13.09 -21.97
C PHE A 18 -47.25 -11.85 -22.40
N LEU A 19 -47.88 -10.65 -22.42
CA LEU A 19 -47.20 -9.41 -22.77
C LEU A 19 -46.37 -8.84 -21.62
N THR A 20 -46.73 -9.14 -20.37
CA THR A 20 -45.95 -8.74 -19.18
C THR A 20 -44.71 -9.62 -18.97
N PHE A 21 -44.69 -10.85 -19.48
CA PHE A 21 -43.53 -11.75 -19.38
C PHE A 21 -42.40 -11.37 -20.36
N LEU A 22 -42.71 -10.63 -21.43
CA LEU A 22 -41.73 -10.12 -22.40
C LEU A 22 -41.07 -8.79 -22.00
N LEU A 23 -41.48 -8.19 -20.87
CA LEU A 23 -40.86 -6.96 -20.34
C LEU A 23 -39.83 -7.21 -19.23
N PHE A 24 -39.62 -8.47 -18.81
CA PHE A 24 -38.63 -8.82 -17.78
C PHE A 24 -37.29 -9.33 -18.35
N THR A 25 -37.09 -9.34 -19.67
CA THR A 25 -35.82 -9.79 -20.30
C THR A 25 -34.90 -8.65 -20.75
N SER A 26 -34.94 -7.50 -20.09
CA SER A 26 -34.01 -6.40 -20.39
C SER A 26 -33.29 -5.89 -19.13
N CYS A 27 -32.58 -6.78 -18.47
CA CYS A 27 -31.28 -6.46 -17.88
C CYS A 27 -30.26 -7.46 -18.46
N GLN A 28 -29.96 -7.33 -19.76
CA GLN A 28 -28.57 -7.59 -20.14
C GLN A 28 -27.83 -6.34 -19.66
N GLU A 29 -27.29 -6.41 -18.46
CA GLU A 29 -26.23 -5.49 -18.06
C GLU A 29 -25.04 -5.82 -18.97
N LYS A 30 -25.02 -5.17 -20.13
CA LYS A 30 -23.85 -5.12 -20.97
C LYS A 30 -22.86 -4.29 -20.17
N ILE A 31 -21.96 -4.98 -19.47
CA ILE A 31 -20.82 -4.34 -18.81
C ILE A 31 -20.10 -3.54 -19.90
N GLU A 32 -20.31 -2.22 -19.90
CA GLU A 32 -19.54 -1.33 -20.75
C GLU A 32 -18.15 -1.25 -20.15
N ILE A 33 -17.21 -1.93 -20.79
CA ILE A 33 -15.79 -2.09 -20.42
C ILE A 33 -15.02 -0.75 -20.57
N ASN A 34 -15.70 0.40 -20.52
CA ASN A 34 -15.18 1.71 -20.90
C ASN A 34 -15.13 2.76 -19.79
N THR A 35 -15.22 2.33 -18.53
CA THR A 35 -14.77 3.15 -17.39
C THR A 35 -13.94 2.29 -16.45
N PHE A 36 -12.90 1.65 -16.98
CA PHE A 36 -11.83 1.15 -16.13
C PHE A 36 -11.00 2.36 -15.74
N ASP A 37 -11.08 2.74 -14.46
CA ASP A 37 -10.15 3.69 -13.89
C ASP A 37 -8.74 3.10 -13.99
N SER A 38 -7.98 3.60 -14.96
CA SER A 38 -6.62 3.17 -15.24
C SER A 38 -5.67 3.40 -14.06
N SER A 39 -6.06 4.20 -13.06
CA SER A 39 -5.27 4.38 -11.83
C SER A 39 -5.33 3.17 -10.88
N ALA A 40 -6.36 2.32 -11.01
CA ALA A 40 -6.55 1.16 -10.13
C ALA A 40 -6.01 -0.15 -10.71
N VAL A 41 -5.37 -0.12 -11.89
CA VAL A 41 -4.82 -1.29 -12.57
C VAL A 41 -3.32 -1.38 -12.32
N ILE A 42 -2.88 -2.50 -11.75
CA ILE A 42 -1.48 -2.78 -11.49
C ILE A 42 -0.96 -3.88 -12.42
N THR A 43 0.35 -3.88 -12.61
CA THR A 43 1.07 -4.82 -13.46
C THR A 43 2.18 -5.48 -12.63
N LYS A 44 2.85 -6.49 -13.20
CA LYS A 44 3.96 -7.18 -12.50
C LYS A 44 5.07 -6.24 -12.02
N ASP A 45 5.23 -5.10 -12.67
CA ASP A 45 6.31 -4.11 -12.43
C ASP A 45 5.81 -2.90 -11.62
N SER A 46 4.57 -2.92 -11.12
CA SER A 46 4.03 -1.86 -10.26
C SER A 46 4.75 -1.83 -8.91
N LYS A 47 4.99 -0.62 -8.38
CA LYS A 47 5.65 -0.38 -7.09
C LYS A 47 4.99 -1.17 -5.96
N VAL A 48 3.65 -1.14 -5.88
CA VAL A 48 2.90 -1.93 -4.88
C VAL A 48 3.25 -3.42 -4.87
N ILE A 49 3.47 -4.06 -6.03
CA ILE A 49 3.81 -5.50 -6.07
C ILE A 49 5.21 -5.74 -5.54
N SER A 50 6.16 -4.85 -5.85
CA SER A 50 7.50 -4.94 -5.27
C SER A 50 7.48 -4.72 -3.75
N LEU A 51 6.67 -3.78 -3.25
CA LEU A 51 6.54 -3.51 -1.82
C LEU A 51 5.86 -4.67 -1.08
N MET A 52 4.77 -5.22 -1.64
CA MET A 52 4.12 -6.41 -1.08
C MET A 52 5.09 -7.59 -0.99
N ARG A 53 5.96 -7.79 -1.99
CA ARG A 53 7.00 -8.83 -1.91
C ARG A 53 8.01 -8.57 -0.80
N GLN A 54 8.50 -7.33 -0.68
CA GLN A 54 9.47 -6.96 0.36
C GLN A 54 8.89 -7.15 1.76
N ALA A 55 7.63 -6.74 1.95
CA ALA A 55 6.98 -6.84 3.26
C ALA A 55 6.69 -8.30 3.70
N LEU A 56 6.65 -9.24 2.74
CA LEU A 56 6.49 -10.68 2.97
C LEU A 56 7.81 -11.45 3.14
N GLN A 57 8.95 -10.81 2.89
CA GLN A 57 10.23 -11.50 2.86
C GLN A 57 10.86 -11.57 4.23
N ASN A 58 10.85 -12.79 4.75
CA ASN A 58 11.61 -13.22 5.91
C ASN A 58 13.14 -13.23 5.68
N ASP A 59 13.61 -13.05 4.45
CA ASP A 59 15.04 -13.11 4.12
C ASP A 59 15.34 -11.97 3.14
N PHE A 60 15.57 -10.79 3.70
CA PHE A 60 15.85 -9.55 2.97
C PHE A 60 17.07 -9.68 2.03
N SER A 61 17.91 -10.70 2.24
CA SER A 61 19.14 -10.95 1.46
C SER A 61 18.95 -11.42 0.01
N LYS A 62 17.73 -11.80 -0.42
CA LYS A 62 17.57 -12.58 -1.67
C LYS A 62 16.73 -11.97 -2.78
N SER A 63 16.05 -10.84 -2.56
CA SER A 63 15.05 -10.36 -3.54
C SER A 63 15.54 -9.37 -4.58
N THR A 64 16.74 -8.83 -4.44
CA THR A 64 17.33 -8.08 -5.54
C THR A 64 18.63 -8.76 -5.91
N SER A 65 18.78 -9.04 -7.20
CA SER A 65 20.08 -9.19 -7.82
C SER A 65 20.83 -7.84 -7.81
N TYR A 66 21.04 -7.28 -6.62
CA TYR A 66 22.00 -6.24 -6.30
C TYR A 66 22.90 -6.84 -5.22
N LYS A 67 24.20 -6.78 -5.46
CA LYS A 67 25.19 -7.61 -4.79
C LYS A 67 25.26 -7.28 -3.30
N SER A 68 24.92 -8.22 -2.43
CA SER A 68 25.67 -8.40 -1.19
C SER A 68 26.83 -9.35 -1.51
N ASP A 69 27.89 -8.78 -2.06
CA ASP A 69 29.20 -9.42 -2.03
C ASP A 69 29.90 -8.76 -0.83
N ASN A 70 29.85 -9.42 0.33
CA ASN A 70 30.90 -9.53 1.37
C ASN A 70 30.25 -9.91 2.71
N ASP A 71 29.82 -11.17 2.83
CA ASP A 71 29.53 -11.80 4.12
C ASP A 71 30.83 -12.46 4.62
N ASP A 72 31.64 -11.67 5.32
CA ASP A 72 32.71 -12.18 6.18
C ASP A 72 32.06 -12.47 7.53
N GLY A 73 31.61 -13.71 7.68
CA GLY A 73 30.85 -14.15 8.84
C GLY A 73 31.54 -13.89 10.18
N ASP A 74 30.74 -13.47 11.14
CA ASP A 74 30.98 -13.75 12.54
C ASP A 74 29.81 -14.59 13.06
N ASP A 75 30.16 -15.81 13.47
CA ASP A 75 29.28 -16.75 14.14
C ASP A 75 28.93 -16.18 15.52
N ASP A 76 27.77 -15.56 15.69
CA ASP A 76 27.09 -15.46 16.98
C ASP A 76 25.59 -15.75 16.78
N ASP A 77 25.17 -16.85 17.41
CA ASP A 77 23.81 -17.39 17.41
C ASP A 77 22.80 -16.37 17.97
N ASP A 78 22.13 -15.59 17.12
CA ASP A 78 20.82 -15.01 17.42
C ASP A 78 19.90 -15.12 16.18
N ASP A 79 18.84 -15.91 16.36
CA ASP A 79 17.86 -16.39 15.39
C ASP A 79 16.86 -15.29 15.01
N ASP A 80 17.27 -14.33 14.15
CA ASP A 80 16.36 -13.28 13.65
C ASP A 80 16.29 -13.15 12.12
N SER A 81 16.61 -14.24 11.40
CA SER A 81 16.59 -14.24 9.93
C SER A 81 15.18 -14.46 9.34
N ASN A 82 14.10 -13.98 9.97
CA ASN A 82 12.72 -14.20 9.50
C ASN A 82 11.72 -13.06 9.75
N GLN A 83 12.16 -11.81 9.91
CA GLN A 83 11.24 -10.71 10.25
C GLN A 83 10.34 -10.30 9.06
N GLN A 84 9.04 -10.56 9.19
CA GLN A 84 8.02 -10.04 8.29
C GLN A 84 7.65 -8.61 8.71
N CYS A 85 7.62 -7.67 7.75
CA CYS A 85 7.38 -6.26 8.07
C CYS A 85 5.89 -5.94 8.30
N VAL A 86 4.99 -6.65 7.60
CA VAL A 86 3.54 -6.60 7.86
C VAL A 86 2.93 -7.98 7.64
N GLU A 87 1.90 -8.31 8.42
CA GLU A 87 1.11 -9.53 8.20
C GLU A 87 -0.17 -9.18 7.42
N PHE A 88 -0.43 -9.91 6.33
CA PHE A 88 -1.63 -9.72 5.52
C PHE A 88 -2.79 -10.55 6.08
N VAL A 89 -3.93 -9.93 6.36
CA VAL A 89 -5.13 -10.68 6.79
C VAL A 89 -5.77 -11.35 5.58
N TYR A 90 -5.62 -12.67 5.50
CA TYR A 90 -6.24 -13.49 4.48
C TYR A 90 -7.70 -13.87 4.80
N PRO A 91 -8.54 -14.12 3.78
CA PRO A 91 -8.20 -14.17 2.35
C PRO A 91 -8.20 -12.81 1.66
N ILE A 92 -7.34 -12.66 0.65
CA ILE A 92 -7.25 -11.49 -0.23
C ILE A 92 -7.71 -11.88 -1.63
N ALA A 93 -8.48 -11.02 -2.30
CA ALA A 93 -8.93 -11.26 -3.66
C ALA A 93 -8.29 -10.30 -4.68
N PHE A 94 -7.98 -10.84 -5.85
CA PHE A 94 -7.48 -10.10 -7.01
C PHE A 94 -8.40 -10.33 -8.21
N PHE A 95 -8.59 -9.29 -9.02
CA PHE A 95 -9.25 -9.37 -10.32
C PHE A 95 -8.21 -9.34 -11.44
N VAL A 96 -8.06 -10.43 -12.18
CA VAL A 96 -7.19 -10.53 -13.34
C VAL A 96 -7.98 -10.18 -14.60
N ILE A 97 -7.49 -9.20 -15.36
CA ILE A 97 -8.14 -8.67 -16.56
C ILE A 97 -7.47 -9.26 -17.79
N PHE A 98 -8.26 -9.94 -18.63
CA PHE A 98 -7.82 -10.45 -19.92
C PHE A 98 -8.41 -9.61 -21.05
N PRO A 99 -7.68 -8.58 -21.55
CA PRO A 99 -8.23 -7.64 -22.53
C PRO A 99 -8.59 -8.31 -23.86
N THR A 100 -7.86 -9.37 -24.24
CA THR A 100 -8.12 -10.11 -25.48
C THR A 100 -9.44 -10.89 -25.45
N SER A 101 -9.79 -11.48 -24.31
CA SER A 101 -11.02 -12.28 -24.13
C SER A 101 -12.18 -11.49 -23.53
N GLN A 102 -11.97 -10.23 -23.12
CA GLN A 102 -12.97 -9.39 -22.42
C GLN A 102 -13.54 -10.11 -21.19
N SER A 103 -12.68 -10.80 -20.44
CA SER A 103 -13.04 -11.54 -19.23
C SER A 103 -12.26 -11.04 -18.03
N ILE A 104 -12.90 -11.12 -16.87
CA ILE A 104 -12.29 -10.86 -15.56
C ILE A 104 -12.35 -12.17 -14.79
N GLU A 105 -11.22 -12.57 -14.23
CA GLU A 105 -11.11 -13.74 -13.34
C GLU A 105 -10.82 -13.27 -11.92
N THR A 106 -11.42 -13.91 -10.92
CA THR A 106 -11.17 -13.61 -9.51
C THR A 106 -10.28 -14.68 -8.92
N ILE A 107 -9.13 -14.27 -8.40
CA ILE A 107 -8.16 -15.14 -7.72
C ILE A 107 -8.26 -14.84 -6.23
N VAL A 108 -8.44 -15.87 -5.41
CA VAL A 108 -8.48 -15.76 -3.95
C VAL A 108 -7.21 -16.37 -3.38
N ILE A 109 -6.48 -15.55 -2.63
CA ILE A 109 -5.21 -15.87 -1.98
C ILE A 109 -5.49 -16.12 -0.49
N ASN A 110 -4.91 -17.18 0.08
CA ASN A 110 -5.21 -17.59 1.46
C ASN A 110 -3.97 -17.62 2.36
N SER A 111 -2.79 -17.29 1.84
CA SER A 111 -1.53 -17.28 2.58
C SER A 111 -0.45 -16.48 1.82
N ASP A 112 0.62 -16.11 2.53
CA ASP A 112 1.79 -15.45 1.93
C ASP A 112 2.44 -16.29 0.84
N ALA A 113 2.50 -17.61 1.03
CA ALA A 113 3.01 -18.53 0.02
C ALA A 113 2.16 -18.50 -1.26
N ASP A 114 0.83 -18.46 -1.13
CA ASP A 114 -0.08 -18.33 -2.27
C ASP A 114 0.07 -16.96 -2.95
N LEU A 115 0.25 -15.90 -2.15
CA LEU A 115 0.41 -14.53 -2.66
C LEU A 115 1.69 -14.40 -3.49
N PHE A 116 2.79 -14.90 -2.95
CA PHE A 116 4.08 -14.91 -3.63
C PHE A 116 4.02 -15.74 -4.92
N ALA A 117 3.46 -16.95 -4.84
CA ALA A 117 3.28 -17.82 -6.00
C ALA A 117 2.40 -17.16 -7.07
N PHE A 118 1.35 -16.46 -6.68
CA PHE A 118 0.49 -15.70 -7.59
C PHE A 118 1.29 -14.61 -8.32
N PHE A 119 2.11 -13.82 -7.62
CA PHE A 119 2.96 -12.81 -8.24
C PHE A 119 3.95 -13.39 -9.26
N ASP A 120 4.46 -14.60 -9.02
CA ASP A 120 5.36 -15.29 -9.95
C ASP A 120 4.64 -15.82 -11.20
N THR A 121 3.32 -15.97 -11.16
CA THR A 121 2.52 -16.32 -12.35
C THR A 121 2.26 -15.13 -13.27
N LEU A 122 2.49 -13.90 -12.80
CA LEU A 122 2.21 -12.69 -13.56
C LEU A 122 3.20 -12.54 -14.72
N THR A 123 2.65 -12.19 -15.88
CA THR A 123 3.42 -11.88 -17.09
C THR A 123 3.51 -10.36 -17.28
N GLY A 124 4.41 -9.88 -18.15
CA GLY A 124 4.53 -8.44 -18.45
C GLY A 124 3.27 -7.81 -19.06
N THR A 125 2.31 -8.62 -19.47
CA THR A 125 1.01 -8.17 -20.00
C THR A 125 -0.15 -8.36 -19.03
N SER A 126 0.10 -8.96 -17.86
CA SER A 126 -0.94 -9.17 -16.85
C SER A 126 -1.41 -7.83 -16.29
N GLN A 127 -2.70 -7.58 -16.37
CA GLN A 127 -3.37 -6.45 -15.72
C GLN A 127 -4.19 -7.03 -14.57
N ILE A 128 -3.91 -6.59 -13.36
CA ILE A 128 -4.62 -7.06 -12.17
C ILE A 128 -5.14 -5.86 -11.38
N ARG A 129 -6.15 -6.11 -10.56
CA ARG A 129 -6.68 -5.17 -9.57
C ARG A 129 -6.81 -5.89 -8.24
N ILE A 130 -6.68 -5.15 -7.17
CA ILE A 130 -6.91 -5.65 -5.81
C ILE A 130 -8.39 -5.42 -5.47
N ASP A 131 -9.03 -6.40 -4.84
CA ASP A 131 -10.37 -6.24 -4.27
C ASP A 131 -10.23 -5.62 -2.87
N PHE A 132 -10.38 -4.30 -2.82
CA PHE A 132 -10.35 -3.55 -1.56
C PHE A 132 -11.70 -3.63 -0.82
N PRO A 133 -11.72 -3.48 0.51
CA PRO A 133 -10.56 -3.16 1.37
C PRO A 133 -9.69 -4.38 1.72
N LEU A 134 -8.41 -4.13 2.01
CA LEU A 134 -7.50 -5.10 2.62
C LEU A 134 -7.31 -4.79 4.11
N THR A 135 -6.83 -5.76 4.87
CA THR A 135 -6.43 -5.53 6.27
C THR A 135 -5.00 -6.02 6.48
N LEU A 136 -4.19 -5.17 7.10
CA LEU A 136 -2.80 -5.44 7.48
C LEU A 136 -2.70 -5.45 9.00
N LEU A 137 -1.86 -6.32 9.55
CA LEU A 137 -1.45 -6.30 10.95
C LEU A 137 -0.01 -5.81 11.04
N GLY A 138 0.22 -4.79 11.86
CA GLY A 138 1.57 -4.38 12.23
C GLY A 138 2.23 -5.39 13.18
N THR A 139 3.53 -5.22 13.45
CA THR A 139 4.30 -6.06 14.39
C THR A 139 3.73 -6.05 15.83
N ASN A 140 3.06 -4.97 16.21
CA ASN A 140 2.33 -4.83 17.47
C ASN A 140 0.93 -5.49 17.47
N GLY A 141 0.51 -6.11 16.36
CA GLY A 141 -0.79 -6.74 16.18
C GLY A 141 -1.95 -5.77 15.89
N GLN A 142 -1.68 -4.48 15.68
CA GLN A 142 -2.72 -3.51 15.36
C GLN A 142 -3.22 -3.66 13.92
N GLU A 143 -4.54 -3.63 13.75
CA GLU A 143 -5.18 -3.74 12.43
C GLU A 143 -5.26 -2.39 11.73
N THR A 144 -4.84 -2.36 10.47
CA THR A 144 -5.00 -1.24 9.54
C THR A 144 -5.84 -1.69 8.35
N ILE A 145 -6.93 -0.98 8.07
CA ILE A 145 -7.79 -1.21 6.90
C ILE A 145 -7.32 -0.30 5.76
N VAL A 146 -7.02 -0.89 4.61
CA VAL A 146 -6.51 -0.21 3.43
C VAL A 146 -7.56 -0.23 2.32
N ASN A 147 -7.84 0.91 1.71
CA ASN A 147 -8.99 1.09 0.81
C ASN A 147 -8.61 1.25 -0.67
N ASP A 148 -7.36 1.58 -0.96
CA ASP A 148 -6.87 1.74 -2.33
C ASP A 148 -5.35 1.47 -2.46
N ILE A 149 -4.86 1.50 -3.72
CA ILE A 149 -3.45 1.23 -4.02
C ILE A 149 -2.52 2.31 -3.45
N PRO A 150 -2.78 3.62 -3.59
CA PRO A 150 -1.94 4.64 -2.98
C PRO A 150 -1.78 4.48 -1.46
N GLU A 151 -2.88 4.22 -0.74
CA GLU A 151 -2.84 3.94 0.71
C GLU A 151 -1.99 2.69 1.00
N LEU A 152 -2.17 1.61 0.21
CA LEU A 152 -1.36 0.40 0.34
C LEU A 152 0.13 0.64 0.07
N GLU A 153 0.48 1.38 -0.98
CA GLU A 153 1.86 1.69 -1.32
C GLU A 153 2.53 2.50 -0.22
N ASN A 154 1.86 3.51 0.33
CA ASN A 154 2.41 4.35 1.40
C ASN A 154 2.65 3.53 2.68
N ILE A 155 1.65 2.75 3.11
CA ILE A 155 1.76 1.93 4.32
C ILE A 155 2.88 0.89 4.17
N LEU A 156 2.94 0.19 3.03
CA LEU A 156 3.97 -0.81 2.81
C LEU A 156 5.36 -0.20 2.65
N GLN A 157 5.48 0.99 2.04
CA GLN A 157 6.77 1.70 1.95
C GLN A 157 7.31 1.98 3.35
N VAL A 158 6.50 2.63 4.19
CA VAL A 158 6.86 2.94 5.58
C VAL A 158 7.25 1.66 6.34
N ALA A 159 6.39 0.64 6.29
CA ALA A 159 6.64 -0.59 7.02
C ALA A 159 7.92 -1.30 6.55
N VAL A 160 8.22 -1.26 5.26
CA VAL A 160 9.43 -1.88 4.70
C VAL A 160 10.68 -1.09 5.05
N ASP A 161 10.63 0.24 5.06
CA ASP A 161 11.78 1.09 5.40
C ASP A 161 12.12 0.96 6.89
N THR A 162 11.15 1.18 7.79
CA THR A 162 11.32 0.98 9.24
C THR A 162 11.81 -0.43 9.60
N CYS A 163 11.38 -1.45 8.86
CA CYS A 163 11.75 -2.84 9.10
C CYS A 163 13.20 -3.16 8.67
N ARG A 164 13.80 -2.37 7.78
CA ARG A 164 15.21 -2.49 7.38
C ARG A 164 16.16 -1.80 8.34
N ASP A 165 15.74 -0.66 8.87
CA ASP A 165 16.58 0.22 9.68
C ASP A 165 16.90 -0.32 11.08
N ILE A 166 16.50 -1.57 11.38
CA ILE A 166 16.81 -2.24 12.64
C ILE A 166 18.23 -2.82 12.65
N ASP A 167 18.87 -2.98 11.47
CA ASP A 167 20.17 -3.65 11.34
C ASP A 167 21.38 -2.72 11.10
N ASP A 168 21.19 -1.42 10.86
CA ASP A 168 22.30 -0.54 10.47
C ASP A 168 22.61 0.53 11.53
N ASN A 169 23.60 0.23 12.39
CA ASN A 169 24.45 1.27 12.98
C ASN A 169 25.42 1.80 11.92
N ASP A 170 24.92 2.25 10.77
CA ASP A 170 25.71 2.95 9.78
C ASP A 170 24.96 4.23 9.41
N ASP A 171 25.47 5.33 9.97
CA ASP A 171 25.29 6.68 9.44
C ASP A 171 25.68 6.63 7.95
N ASP A 172 24.71 6.70 7.02
CA ASP A 172 24.80 7.38 5.72
C ASP A 172 23.55 7.07 4.84
N ASP A 173 22.61 8.03 4.86
CA ASP A 173 21.78 8.49 3.74
C ASP A 173 21.03 7.46 2.83
N ASP A 174 19.77 7.14 3.16
CA ASP A 174 18.72 6.97 2.14
C ASP A 174 17.41 7.68 2.56
N ASP A 175 17.16 8.79 1.88
CA ASP A 175 16.10 9.76 2.12
C ASP A 175 14.70 9.15 1.93
N ASN A 176 14.04 8.73 3.01
CA ASN A 176 12.62 8.99 3.28
C ASN A 176 12.36 9.01 4.80
N ASP A 177 12.99 9.96 5.49
CA ASP A 177 12.79 10.20 6.93
C ASP A 177 11.39 10.79 7.16
N TYR A 178 10.40 9.90 7.29
CA TYR A 178 9.14 10.29 7.90
C TYR A 178 9.43 10.70 9.34
N GLU A 179 9.40 12.00 9.61
CA GLU A 179 9.49 12.45 10.99
C GLU A 179 8.22 12.02 11.76
N TYR A 180 8.35 10.98 12.57
CA TYR A 180 7.27 10.45 13.39
C TYR A 180 6.97 11.37 14.56
N CYS A 181 5.68 11.53 14.85
CA CYS A 181 5.19 12.35 15.95
C CYS A 181 4.65 11.51 17.13
N ASN A 182 4.93 10.20 17.12
CA ASN A 182 4.62 9.28 18.22
C ASN A 182 5.58 8.10 18.30
N ASP A 183 5.69 7.53 19.51
CA ASP A 183 6.62 6.44 19.84
C ASP A 183 6.35 5.11 19.11
N ASP A 184 5.11 4.89 18.66
CA ASP A 184 4.73 3.66 17.94
C ASP A 184 4.93 3.79 16.42
N GLU A 185 5.50 4.90 15.93
CA GLU A 185 5.77 5.14 14.50
C GLU A 185 4.54 4.91 13.60
N THR A 186 3.36 5.30 14.09
CA THR A 186 2.07 5.15 13.38
C THR A 186 1.47 6.48 12.91
N LYS A 187 2.14 7.59 13.24
CA LYS A 187 1.74 8.95 12.90
C LYS A 187 2.94 9.78 12.50
N VAL A 188 2.75 10.61 11.48
CA VAL A 188 3.78 11.46 10.90
C VAL A 188 3.34 12.92 10.93
N TYR A 189 4.31 13.82 10.85
CA TYR A 189 4.02 15.23 10.61
C TYR A 189 3.58 15.48 9.16
N ILE A 190 2.57 16.34 9.00
CA ILE A 190 2.09 16.88 7.73
C ILE A 190 1.95 18.41 7.89
N CYS A 191 2.34 19.17 6.87
CA CYS A 191 2.07 20.59 6.78
C CYS A 191 0.72 20.83 6.09
N HIS A 192 -0.30 21.21 6.87
CA HIS A 192 -1.64 21.51 6.39
C HIS A 192 -1.93 23.01 6.49
N ASN A 193 -1.99 23.71 5.35
CA ASN A 193 -2.26 25.15 5.30
C ASN A 193 -1.34 25.98 6.22
N GLY A 194 -0.05 25.65 6.28
CA GLY A 194 0.93 26.32 7.13
C GLY A 194 0.85 25.93 8.62
N ASN A 195 0.14 24.85 8.96
CA ASN A 195 0.14 24.28 10.30
C ASN A 195 0.68 22.85 10.27
N THR A 196 1.73 22.60 11.05
CA THR A 196 2.22 21.24 11.31
C THR A 196 1.18 20.47 12.12
N ILE A 197 0.68 19.37 11.58
CA ILE A 197 -0.27 18.47 12.22
C ILE A 197 0.31 17.05 12.30
N CYS A 198 0.00 16.34 13.38
CA CYS A 198 0.39 14.94 13.60
C CYS A 198 -0.77 14.02 13.22
N VAL A 199 -0.64 13.30 12.10
CA VAL A 199 -1.71 12.49 11.52
C VAL A 199 -1.27 11.05 11.36
N SER A 200 -2.23 10.12 11.35
CA SER A 200 -1.93 8.72 11.08
C SER A 200 -1.33 8.57 9.68
N ILE A 201 -0.41 7.63 9.52
CA ILE A 201 0.16 7.24 8.22
C ILE A 201 -0.96 6.91 7.21
N ASN A 202 -2.04 6.29 7.68
CA ASN A 202 -3.21 5.95 6.86
C ASN A 202 -3.95 7.19 6.31
N ALA A 203 -3.73 8.37 6.90
CA ALA A 203 -4.33 9.63 6.46
C ALA A 203 -3.42 10.41 5.51
N ILE A 204 -2.15 10.02 5.33
CA ILE A 204 -1.17 10.76 4.51
C ILE A 204 -1.75 11.03 3.12
N GLN A 205 -2.27 10.00 2.44
CA GLN A 205 -2.79 10.18 1.08
C GLN A 205 -3.95 11.17 1.01
N ALA A 206 -4.89 11.10 1.96
CA ALA A 206 -6.01 12.03 2.01
C ALA A 206 -5.56 13.48 2.23
N HIS A 207 -4.48 13.67 2.99
CA HIS A 207 -3.83 14.96 3.18
C HIS A 207 -3.10 15.44 1.92
N LEU A 208 -2.32 14.57 1.26
CA LEU A 208 -1.62 14.88 0.00
C LEU A 208 -2.61 15.21 -1.13
N ASP A 209 -3.73 14.49 -1.22
CA ASP A 209 -4.81 14.75 -2.20
C ASP A 209 -5.52 16.09 -1.96
N HIS A 210 -5.40 16.62 -0.74
CA HIS A 210 -5.89 17.95 -0.36
C HIS A 210 -4.82 19.05 -0.49
N GLY A 211 -3.62 18.71 -0.97
CA GLY A 211 -2.53 19.65 -1.21
C GLY A 211 -1.68 19.94 0.02
N ASP A 212 -1.72 19.06 1.02
CA ASP A 212 -0.82 19.12 2.16
C ASP A 212 0.56 18.56 1.80
N GLU A 213 1.59 18.94 2.54
CA GLU A 213 2.97 18.51 2.32
C GLU A 213 3.44 17.57 3.42
N LEU A 214 4.27 16.58 3.06
CA LEU A 214 4.85 15.66 4.02
C LEU A 214 5.90 16.39 4.88
N GLY A 215 5.87 16.16 6.19
CA GLY A 215 6.78 16.78 7.16
C GLY A 215 6.20 18.00 7.89
N GLN A 216 7.01 18.63 8.72
CA GLN A 216 6.64 19.88 9.39
C GLN A 216 6.64 21.05 8.40
N CYS A 217 5.87 22.10 8.69
CA CYS A 217 5.98 23.33 7.90
C CYS A 217 7.33 24.01 8.14
N SER A 218 7.99 24.44 7.06
CA SER A 218 9.17 25.30 7.15
C SER A 218 8.77 26.65 7.74
N ASP A 219 9.29 26.99 8.93
CA ASP A 219 9.10 28.31 9.52
C ASP A 219 9.88 29.36 8.71
N ASP A 220 9.23 30.04 7.77
CA ASP A 220 9.76 31.23 7.08
C ASP A 220 9.76 32.48 8.01
N ASP A 221 10.24 32.36 9.24
CA ASP A 221 10.25 33.45 10.24
C ASP A 221 11.63 33.66 10.88
N ASP A 222 12.65 33.98 10.07
CA ASP A 222 13.91 34.55 10.57
C ASP A 222 13.99 36.06 10.30
N ASN A 223 13.19 36.82 11.05
CA ASN A 223 13.44 38.22 11.37
C ASN A 223 13.64 38.40 12.89
N ASN A 224 14.86 38.10 13.35
CA ASN A 224 15.66 38.94 14.26
C ASN A 224 15.07 39.33 15.64
N HIS A 225 15.50 38.66 16.72
CA HIS A 225 16.36 39.21 17.80
C HIS A 225 16.34 38.36 19.08
N GLY A 226 17.54 38.02 19.58
CA GLY A 226 17.88 38.25 20.98
C GLY A 226 18.26 37.06 21.84
N ASN A 227 19.55 36.73 21.80
CA ASN A 227 20.49 36.67 22.94
C ASN A 227 20.25 35.76 24.16
N ASP A 228 21.40 35.20 24.58
CA ASP A 228 21.81 34.70 25.90
C ASP A 228 21.42 33.23 26.16
N ASP A 229 22.33 32.28 26.42
CA ASP A 229 23.52 32.36 27.26
C ASP A 229 24.72 31.52 26.77
N ASN A 230 25.88 31.99 27.22
CA ASN A 230 27.24 31.50 27.04
C ASN A 230 27.48 30.11 27.66
N ASP A 231 28.41 29.35 27.09
CA ASP A 231 29.44 28.68 27.89
C ASP A 231 30.81 28.84 27.19
N ASP A 232 31.70 29.45 27.96
CA ASP A 232 33.04 29.91 27.63
C ASP A 232 34.06 28.76 27.43
N ASP A 233 35.02 29.04 26.54
CA ASP A 233 36.45 28.75 26.63
C ASP A 233 36.95 27.42 27.24
N ASP A 234 37.64 26.62 26.41
CA ASP A 234 39.05 26.35 26.71
C ASP A 234 39.92 26.39 25.45
N ASN A 235 40.83 27.35 25.46
CA ASN A 235 41.85 27.61 24.45
C ASN A 235 43.18 27.03 24.97
N GLY A 236 43.55 25.86 24.46
CA GLY A 236 44.81 25.18 24.79
C GLY A 236 45.76 25.13 23.60
N ASN A 237 46.53 26.21 23.45
CA ASN A 237 47.58 26.42 22.46
C ASN A 237 48.79 25.47 22.63
N ASN A 238 49.42 25.07 21.51
CA ASN A 238 50.88 25.02 21.25
C ASN A 238 51.43 23.73 20.58
N ASP A 239 51.96 23.98 19.39
CA ASP A 239 53.35 23.72 18.96
C ASP A 239 53.89 22.30 18.67
N ASP A 240 54.56 22.28 17.51
CA ASP A 240 55.75 21.52 17.11
C ASP A 240 55.61 20.11 16.49
N ASN A 241 55.83 20.13 15.16
CA ASN A 241 56.68 19.25 14.35
C ASN A 241 57.17 17.93 14.99
N ASP A 242 56.99 16.83 14.26
CA ASP A 242 58.12 15.99 13.90
C ASP A 242 57.84 15.14 12.64
N ASN A 243 58.93 14.73 12.04
CA ASN A 243 59.19 14.35 10.66
C ASN A 243 59.29 12.82 10.47
N ASP A 244 59.45 12.42 9.21
CA ASP A 244 59.94 11.11 8.70
C ASP A 244 58.85 10.02 8.51
N GLY A 245 58.74 9.31 7.38
CA GLY A 245 59.58 9.19 6.20
C GLY A 245 59.38 7.80 5.58
N SER A 246 59.31 7.75 4.25
CA SER A 246 59.29 6.58 3.34
C SER A 246 58.16 5.56 3.44
#